data_AF-A0A924S782-F1
#
_entry.id   AF-A0A924S782-F1
#
_cell.length_a   1.000
_cell.length_b   1.000
_cell.length_c   1.000
_cell.angle_alpha   90.00
_cell.angle_beta   90.00
_cell.angle_gamma   90.00
#
_symmetry.space_group_name_H-M   'P 1'
#
loop_
_entity.id
_entity.type
_entity.pdbx_description
1 polymer ?
#
loop_
_entity_poly.entity_id
_entity_poly.type
_entity_poly.pdbx_seq_one_letter_code
_entity_poly.pdbx_strand_id
1 'polypeptide(L)'
;MKLPQTSRMPELLHEYWESGHGGEFGPVRERSDQLRPGLTPHARRVFELRASSWYEAMQLYNEQLDYGDYVPVEGLDDHFYTDEEAAQQEAYLAVRHV
;
A
#
# COMPACT_ATOMS: atom_id res chain seq x y z
N MET A 1 31.99 -1.67 -19.68
CA MET A 1 30.74 -2.45 -19.78
C MET A 1 29.87 -2.07 -18.59
N LYS A 2 28.76 -1.34 -18.80
CA LYS A 2 27.75 -1.13 -17.74
C LYS A 2 26.79 -2.33 -17.83
N LEU A 3 26.63 -3.04 -16.72
CA LEU A 3 25.60 -4.08 -16.61
C LEU A 3 24.22 -3.45 -16.85
N PRO A 4 23.30 -4.11 -17.56
CA PRO A 4 21.93 -3.63 -17.67
C PRO A 4 21.34 -3.55 -16.26
N GLN A 5 20.83 -2.38 -15.88
CA GLN A 5 19.97 -2.26 -14.70
C GLN A 5 18.76 -3.16 -14.97
N THR A 6 18.63 -4.26 -14.22
CA THR A 6 17.34 -4.95 -14.11
C THR A 6 16.34 -3.92 -13.63
N SER A 7 15.39 -3.53 -14.49
CA SER A 7 14.23 -2.74 -14.08
C SER A 7 13.50 -3.54 -13.00
N ARG A 8 13.78 -3.24 -11.73
CA ARG A 8 12.99 -3.74 -10.61
C ARG A 8 11.62 -3.08 -10.75
N MET A 9 10.55 -3.87 -10.70
CA MET A 9 9.20 -3.31 -10.70
C MET A 9 9.07 -2.39 -9.47
N PRO A 10 8.50 -1.18 -9.64
CA PRO A 10 8.31 -0.25 -8.53
C PRO A 10 7.38 -0.87 -7.48
N GLU A 11 7.68 -0.62 -6.21
CA GLU A 11 6.90 -1.11 -5.08
C GLU A 11 6.39 0.06 -4.25
N LEU A 12 5.11 0.05 -3.89
CA LEU A 12 4.55 0.99 -2.92
C LEU A 12 4.52 0.36 -1.52
N LEU A 13 4.77 1.17 -0.50
CA LEU A 13 4.47 0.88 0.90
C LEU A 13 2.96 0.99 1.12
N HIS A 14 2.38 -0.07 1.65
CA HIS A 14 0.99 -0.14 2.10
C HIS A 14 0.96 -0.26 3.62
N GLU A 15 -0.09 0.28 4.23
CA GLU A 15 -0.32 0.19 5.67
C GLU A 15 -1.72 -0.31 5.95
N TYR A 16 -1.85 -1.15 6.97
CA TYR A 16 -3.12 -1.49 7.58
C TYR A 16 -3.27 -0.72 8.90
N TRP A 17 -4.35 0.06 8.98
CA TRP A 17 -4.73 0.84 10.15
C TRP A 17 -6.03 0.28 10.72
N GLU A 18 -6.09 0.03 12.02
CA GLU A 18 -7.25 -0.59 12.66
C GLU A 18 -7.82 0.31 13.76
N SER A 19 -9.14 0.39 13.83
CA SER A 19 -9.91 1.05 14.88
C SER A 19 -11.01 0.12 15.42
N GLY A 20 -11.76 0.55 16.44
CA GLY A 20 -12.91 -0.19 16.95
C GLY A 20 -14.06 -0.39 15.94
N HIS A 21 -14.00 0.26 14.78
CA HIS A 21 -15.02 0.18 13.72
C HIS A 21 -14.58 -0.63 12.50
N GLY A 22 -13.37 -1.18 12.52
CA GLY A 22 -12.77 -1.92 11.39
C GLY A 22 -11.41 -1.37 11.00
N GLY A 23 -10.88 -1.89 9.89
CA GLY A 23 -9.57 -1.51 9.38
C GLY A 23 -9.60 -0.93 7.97
N GLU A 24 -8.58 -0.15 7.68
CA GLU A 24 -8.30 0.49 6.39
C GLU A 24 -6.94 0.00 5.89
N PHE A 25 -6.90 -0.53 4.67
CA PHE A 25 -5.67 -0.94 4.00
C PHE A 25 -5.50 -0.16 2.69
N GLY A 26 -4.28 0.34 2.45
CA GLY A 26 -3.98 1.02 1.20
C GLY A 26 -2.54 1.54 1.12
N PRO A 27 -2.13 2.03 -0.05
CA PRO A 27 -0.82 2.63 -0.22
C PRO A 27 -0.71 3.91 0.61
N VAL A 28 0.46 4.15 1.21
CA VAL A 28 0.74 5.39 1.93
C VAL A 28 0.65 6.57 0.98
N ARG A 29 -0.21 7.53 1.31
CA ARG A 29 -0.42 8.77 0.55
C ARG A 29 -0.64 9.94 1.51
N GLU A 30 -0.15 11.12 1.14
CA GLU A 30 -0.30 12.35 1.92
C GLU A 30 -1.77 12.63 2.26
N ARG A 31 -2.65 12.56 1.25
CA ARG A 31 -4.07 12.83 1.44
C ARG A 31 -4.71 11.86 2.44
N SER A 32 -4.32 10.59 2.44
CA SER A 32 -4.85 9.60 3.39
C SER A 32 -4.43 9.94 4.82
N ASP A 33 -3.16 10.30 5.02
CA ASP A 33 -2.66 10.71 6.34
C ASP A 33 -3.30 12.01 6.84
N GLN A 34 -3.55 12.99 5.96
CA GLN A 34 -4.23 14.24 6.33
C GLN A 34 -5.68 14.00 6.78
N LEU A 35 -6.37 13.04 6.16
CA LEU A 35 -7.77 12.75 6.46
C LEU A 35 -7.95 11.83 7.67
N ARG A 36 -6.99 10.95 7.95
CA ARG A 36 -7.11 9.92 9.01
C ARG A 36 -7.47 10.47 10.39
N PRO A 37 -6.85 11.55 10.90
CA PRO A 37 -7.22 12.11 12.21
C PRO A 37 -8.69 12.56 12.31
N GLY A 38 -9.32 12.92 11.18
CA GLY A 38 -10.72 13.31 11.13
C GLY A 38 -11.69 12.14 10.91
N LEU A 39 -11.29 11.14 10.12
CA LEU A 39 -12.15 10.00 9.78
C LEU A 39 -12.06 8.86 10.80
N THR A 40 -10.86 8.54 11.26
CA THR A 40 -10.56 7.42 12.15
C THR A 40 -9.55 7.85 13.24
N PRO A 41 -9.93 8.80 14.14
CA PRO A 41 -9.02 9.42 15.12
C PRO A 41 -8.35 8.45 16.11
N HIS A 42 -8.89 7.24 16.26
CA HIS A 42 -8.38 6.21 17.16
C HIS A 42 -7.76 5.02 16.40
N ALA A 43 -7.58 5.15 15.09
CA ALA A 43 -6.91 4.11 14.33
C ALA A 43 -5.43 4.02 14.73
N ARG A 44 -4.94 2.79 14.88
CA ARG A 44 -3.53 2.49 15.09
C ARG A 44 -3.01 1.71 13.90
N ARG A 45 -1.77 1.96 13.50
CA ARG A 45 -1.10 1.15 12.49
C ARG A 45 -0.82 -0.24 13.05
N VAL A 46 -1.21 -1.29 12.33
CA VAL A 46 -1.06 -2.68 12.74
C VAL A 46 0.10 -3.35 12.02
N PHE A 47 0.15 -3.25 10.69
CA PHE A 47 1.25 -3.75 9.87
C PHE A 47 1.47 -2.89 8.63
N GLU A 48 2.62 -3.07 7.99
CA GLU A 48 3.00 -2.46 6.72
C GLU A 48 3.65 -3.50 5.81
N LEU A 49 3.49 -3.34 4.50
CA LEU A 49 4.06 -4.23 3.48
C LEU A 49 4.40 -3.48 2.20
N ARG A 50 5.22 -4.08 1.34
CA ARG A 50 5.53 -3.55 0.01
C ARG A 50 4.97 -4.47 -1.06
N ALA A 51 4.42 -3.90 -2.11
CA ALA A 51 3.85 -4.62 -3.23
C ALA A 51 4.07 -3.84 -4.54
N SER A 52 4.19 -4.56 -5.64
CA SER A 52 4.37 -4.03 -7.00
C SER A 52 3.05 -3.84 -7.76
N SER A 53 1.95 -4.37 -7.23
CA SER A 53 0.61 -4.17 -7.76
C SER A 53 -0.47 -4.17 -6.69
N TRP A 54 -1.70 -3.81 -7.07
CA TRP A 54 -2.85 -3.88 -6.18
C TRP A 54 -3.21 -5.32 -5.82
N TYR A 55 -3.20 -6.25 -6.78
CA TYR A 55 -3.53 -7.66 -6.47
C TYR A 55 -2.48 -8.31 -5.59
N GLU A 56 -1.20 -8.01 -5.78
CA GLU A 56 -0.14 -8.46 -4.86
C GLU A 56 -0.35 -7.89 -3.45
N ALA A 57 -0.67 -6.60 -3.33
CA ALA A 57 -0.95 -5.98 -2.04
C ALA A 57 -2.13 -6.64 -1.33
N MET A 58 -3.20 -6.98 -2.07
CA MET A 58 -4.39 -7.65 -1.53
C MET A 58 -4.11 -9.10 -1.13
N GLN A 59 -3.30 -9.83 -1.90
CA GLN A 59 -2.86 -11.17 -1.53
C GLN A 59 -2.05 -11.14 -0.23
N LEU A 60 -1.04 -10.26 -0.13
CA LEU A 60 -0.22 -10.12 1.09
C LEU A 60 -1.06 -9.65 2.28
N TYR A 61 -2.03 -8.76 2.07
CA TYR A 61 -2.99 -8.34 3.10
C TYR A 61 -3.80 -9.54 3.62
N ASN A 62 -4.34 -10.38 2.74
CA ASN A 62 -5.09 -11.55 3.16
C ASN A 62 -4.22 -12.57 3.91
N GLU A 63 -2.96 -12.77 3.48
CA GLU A 63 -2.00 -13.63 4.17
C GLU A 63 -1.71 -13.12 5.60
N GLN A 64 -1.56 -11.80 5.78
CA GLN A 64 -1.35 -11.21 7.11
C GLN A 64 -2.55 -11.37 8.05
N LEU A 65 -3.77 -11.44 7.51
CA LEU A 65 -5.01 -11.55 8.29
C LEU A 65 -5.63 -12.95 8.29
N ASP A 66 -4.96 -13.94 7.68
CA ASP A 66 -5.41 -15.32 7.53
C ASP A 66 -6.80 -15.44 6.84
N TYR A 67 -7.00 -14.64 5.79
CA TYR A 67 -8.24 -14.62 5.00
C TYR A 67 -8.21 -15.59 3.79
N GLY A 68 -7.08 -16.25 3.55
CA GLY A 68 -6.88 -17.12 2.39
C GLY A 68 -6.59 -16.34 1.10
N ASP A 69 -6.64 -17.01 -0.05
CA ASP A 69 -6.23 -16.39 -1.31
C ASP A 69 -7.12 -15.21 -1.71
N TYR A 70 -6.50 -14.14 -2.21
CA TYR A 70 -7.23 -13.04 -2.82
C TYR A 70 -7.77 -13.49 -4.18
N VAL A 71 -9.07 -13.32 -4.40
CA VAL A 71 -9.75 -13.61 -5.66
C VAL A 71 -10.11 -12.30 -6.35
N PRO A 72 -9.40 -11.91 -7.44
CA PRO A 72 -9.73 -10.74 -8.23
C PRO A 72 -11.16 -10.77 -8.76
N VAL A 73 -11.76 -9.58 -8.90
CA VAL A 73 -13.08 -9.44 -9.53
C VAL A 73 -12.94 -9.69 -11.04
N GLU A 74 -13.83 -10.51 -11.59
CA GLU A 74 -13.84 -10.82 -13.01
C GLU A 74 -14.01 -9.55 -13.86
N GLY A 75 -13.17 -9.42 -14.90
CA GLY A 75 -13.18 -8.27 -15.81
C GLY A 75 -12.45 -7.03 -15.31
N LEU A 76 -11.81 -7.07 -14.14
CA LEU A 76 -10.88 -6.03 -13.69
C LEU A 76 -9.43 -6.50 -13.87
N ASP A 77 -8.62 -5.64 -14.50
CA ASP A 77 -7.18 -5.83 -14.62
C ASP A 77 -6.47 -5.40 -13.34
N ASP A 78 -5.33 -6.01 -13.07
CA ASP A 78 -4.45 -5.57 -11.98
C ASP A 78 -3.88 -4.18 -12.25
N HIS A 79 -3.70 -3.40 -11.19
CA HIS A 79 -2.99 -2.13 -11.24
C HIS A 79 -1.55 -2.33 -10.79
N PHE A 80 -0.64 -2.45 -11.76
CA PHE A 80 0.80 -2.42 -11.51
C PHE A 80 1.24 -0.97 -11.27
N TYR A 81 1.94 -0.75 -10.17
CA TYR A 81 2.41 0.59 -9.84
C TYR A 81 3.44 1.08 -10.84
N THR A 82 3.49 2.39 -11.00
CA THR A 82 4.42 3.09 -11.88
C THR A 82 5.61 3.66 -11.10
N ASP A 83 6.72 3.90 -11.79
CA ASP A 83 7.87 4.61 -11.21
C ASP A 83 7.47 6.01 -10.70
N GLU A 84 6.49 6.65 -11.36
CA GLU A 84 5.95 7.94 -10.93
C GLU A 84 5.23 7.83 -9.58
N GLU A 85 4.36 6.84 -9.40
CA GLU A 85 3.69 6.59 -8.12
C GLU A 85 4.69 6.28 -7.00
N ALA A 86 5.71 5.46 -7.29
CA ALA A 86 6.77 5.15 -6.33
C ALA A 86 7.56 6.41 -5.96
N ALA A 87 7.97 7.23 -6.93
CA ALA A 87 8.67 8.48 -6.68
C ALA A 87 7.81 9.48 -5.87
N GLN A 88 6.51 9.59 -6.16
CA GLN A 88 5.59 10.42 -5.39
C GLN A 88 5.49 9.95 -3.93
N GLN A 89 5.37 8.64 -3.72
CA GLN A 89 5.32 8.09 -2.37
C GLN A 89 6.65 8.26 -1.63
N GLU A 90 7.79 8.01 -2.27
CA GLU A 90 9.11 8.22 -1.68
C GLU A 90 9.33 9.68 -1.27
N ALA A 91 8.95 10.63 -2.14
CA ALA A 91 9.02 12.05 -1.82
C ALA A 91 8.17 12.42 -0.59
N TYR A 92 6.98 11.84 -0.48
CA TYR A 92 6.12 12.05 0.69
C TYR A 92 6.70 11.40 1.95
N LEU A 93 7.15 10.15 1.87
CA LEU A 93 7.75 9.42 2.99
C LEU A 93 8.96 10.15 3.58
N ALA A 94 9.73 10.88 2.76
CA ALA A 94 10.88 11.66 3.21
C ALA A 94 10.52 12.83 4.16
N VAL A 95 9.29 13.33 4.12
CA VAL A 95 8.80 14.45 4.96
C VAL A 95 7.68 14.03 5.92
N ARG A 96 7.32 12.75 5.92
CA ARG A 96 6.19 12.20 6.66
C ARG A 96 6.52 12.14 8.15
N HIS A 97 5.65 12.73 8.97
CA HIS A 97 5.70 12.69 10.43
C HIS A 97 4.47 11.97 10.96
N VAL A 98 4.52 10.63 11.02
CA VAL A 98 3.46 9.78 11.62
C VAL A 98 3.89 9.23 12.96
#